data_AF-A0A927MW70-F1
#
_entry.id   AF-A0A927MW70-F1
#
_cell.length_a   1.000
_cell.length_b   1.000
_cell.length_c   1.000
_cell.angle_alpha   90.00
_cell.angle_beta   90.00
_cell.angle_gamma   90.00
#
_symmetry.space_group_name_H-M   'P 1'
#
loop_
_entity.id
_entity.type
_entity.pdbx_description
1 polymer ?
#
loop_
_entity_poly.entity_id
_entity_poly.type
_entity_poly.pdbx_seq_one_letter_code
_entity_poly.pdbx_strand_id
1 'polypeptide(L)'
;MTPDQIAELRPRLGEFAADMLGCLARSDQRATGELYLRGLLTDGRRKSMQPMAERLGVDHQRLQQFVTSSTWDFTAVRRRLSSWAAQAIGPRAYVIDDTGFPKDGPASACVAWQYSGTLGKTANCQIGVSVHAVNDTCSAAVDWRLFCP
;
A
#
# COMPACT_ATOMS: atom_id res chain seq x y z
N MET A 1 -8.66 -8.50 -12.35
CA MET A 1 -7.63 -8.80 -13.37
C MET A 1 -7.59 -10.30 -13.54
N THR A 2 -7.57 -10.79 -14.78
CA THR A 2 -7.42 -12.22 -15.04
C THR A 2 -5.99 -12.68 -14.70
N PRO A 3 -5.77 -13.98 -14.44
CA PRO A 3 -4.42 -14.54 -14.27
C PRO A 3 -3.48 -14.18 -15.43
N ASP A 4 -4.01 -14.12 -16.66
CA ASP A 4 -3.25 -13.76 -17.86
C ASP A 4 -2.80 -12.30 -17.85
N GLN A 5 -3.66 -11.37 -17.43
CA GLN A 5 -3.29 -9.96 -17.26
C GLN A 5 -2.20 -9.77 -16.20
N ILE A 6 -2.23 -10.57 -15.12
CA ILE A 6 -1.19 -10.56 -14.07
C ILE A 6 0.13 -11.11 -14.62
N ALA A 7 0.06 -12.14 -15.48
CA ALA A 7 1.26 -12.69 -16.13
C ALA A 7 1.90 -11.69 -17.10
N GLU A 8 1.09 -10.99 -17.91
CA GLU A 8 1.54 -9.97 -18.85
C GLU A 8 2.16 -8.76 -18.16
N LEU A 9 1.62 -8.35 -17.01
CA LEU A 9 2.15 -7.24 -16.22
C LEU A 9 3.39 -7.60 -15.41
N ARG A 10 3.76 -8.88 -15.32
CA ARG A 10 4.84 -9.34 -14.46
C ARG A 10 6.19 -8.67 -14.75
N PRO A 11 6.65 -8.50 -16.00
CA PRO A 11 7.91 -7.82 -16.28
C PRO A 11 7.87 -6.35 -15.85
N ARG A 12 6.78 -5.65 -16.19
CA ARG A 12 6.56 -4.23 -15.82
C ARG A 12 6.48 -4.03 -14.31
N LEU A 13 5.82 -4.97 -13.61
CA LEU A 13 5.77 -4.98 -12.15
C LEU A 13 7.15 -5.21 -11.54
N GLY A 14 7.96 -6.09 -12.14
CA GLY A 14 9.34 -6.33 -11.71
C GLY A 14 10.22 -5.09 -11.85
N GLU A 15 10.15 -4.40 -13.00
CA GLU A 15 10.86 -3.13 -13.22
C GLU A 15 10.40 -2.05 -12.24
N PHE A 16 9.09 -1.90 -12.05
CA PHE A 16 8.53 -0.97 -11.09
C PHE A 16 8.98 -1.27 -9.66
N ALA A 17 8.94 -2.55 -9.24
CA ALA A 17 9.37 -2.95 -7.90
C ALA A 17 10.88 -2.74 -7.72
N ALA A 18 11.69 -3.05 -8.72
CA ALA A 18 13.13 -2.82 -8.69
C ALA A 18 13.47 -1.33 -8.54
N ASP A 19 12.72 -0.47 -9.23
CA ASP A 19 12.84 0.98 -9.09
C ASP A 19 12.43 1.42 -7.67
N MET A 20 11.19 1.14 -7.25
CA MET A 20 10.64 1.62 -5.98
C MET A 20 11.37 1.09 -4.74
N LEU A 21 11.84 -0.16 -4.78
CA LEU A 21 12.56 -0.82 -3.70
C LEU A 21 14.08 -0.70 -3.84
N GLY A 22 14.58 -0.05 -4.90
CA GLY A 22 16.02 0.10 -5.16
C GLY A 22 16.78 0.84 -4.06
N CYS A 23 16.09 1.64 -3.24
CA CYS A 23 16.68 2.33 -2.09
C CYS A 23 16.96 1.39 -0.90
N LEU A 24 16.41 0.18 -0.88
CA LEU A 24 16.65 -0.77 0.21
C LEU A 24 18.04 -1.37 0.08
N ALA A 25 18.85 -1.30 1.13
CA ALA A 25 20.23 -1.78 1.09
C ALA A 25 20.33 -3.29 0.84
N ARG A 26 19.48 -4.09 1.50
CA ARG A 26 19.58 -5.55 1.46
C ARG A 26 18.80 -6.16 0.29
N SER A 27 19.43 -7.06 -0.44
CA SER A 27 18.84 -7.74 -1.60
C SER A 27 17.65 -8.63 -1.23
N ASP A 28 17.69 -9.25 -0.06
CA ASP A 28 16.59 -10.08 0.45
C ASP A 28 15.34 -9.27 0.79
N GLN A 29 15.49 -8.02 1.24
CA GLN A 29 14.38 -7.08 1.43
C GLN A 29 13.74 -6.71 0.09
N ARG A 30 14.54 -6.40 -0.94
CA ARG A 30 14.04 -6.09 -2.29
C ARG A 30 13.27 -7.28 -2.88
N ALA A 31 13.86 -8.48 -2.83
CA ALA A 31 13.23 -9.70 -3.32
C ALA A 31 11.93 -10.03 -2.57
N THR A 32 11.90 -9.85 -1.25
CA THR A 32 10.69 -10.13 -0.47
C THR A 32 9.61 -9.05 -0.65
N GLY A 33 10.01 -7.79 -0.83
CA GLY A 33 9.08 -6.71 -1.17
C GLY A 33 8.43 -6.91 -2.54
N GLU A 34 9.18 -7.36 -3.54
CA GLU A 34 8.61 -7.74 -4.84
C GLU A 34 7.59 -8.90 -4.70
N LEU A 35 7.93 -9.94 -3.92
CA LEU A 35 7.00 -11.04 -3.63
C LEU A 35 5.73 -10.55 -2.93
N TYR A 36 5.87 -9.63 -1.97
CA TYR A 36 4.74 -9.03 -1.27
C TYR A 36 3.82 -8.25 -2.23
N LEU A 37 4.39 -7.41 -3.10
CA LEU A 37 3.65 -6.68 -4.13
C LEU A 37 2.91 -7.63 -5.08
N ARG A 38 3.57 -8.70 -5.53
CA ARG A 38 2.93 -9.74 -6.33
C ARG A 38 1.78 -10.39 -5.59
N GLY A 39 1.95 -10.75 -4.32
CA GLY A 39 0.90 -11.35 -3.48
C GLY A 39 -0.35 -10.48 -3.35
N LEU A 40 -0.16 -9.15 -3.25
CA LEU A 40 -1.26 -8.18 -3.23
C LEU A 40 -2.02 -8.15 -4.55
N LEU A 41 -1.34 -8.32 -5.69
CA LEU A 41 -1.95 -8.28 -7.03
C LEU A 41 -2.54 -9.62 -7.47
N THR A 42 -2.10 -10.75 -6.90
CA THR A 42 -2.67 -12.07 -7.18
C THR A 42 -4.15 -12.13 -6.83
N ASP A 43 -4.95 -12.81 -7.65
CA ASP A 43 -6.39 -12.97 -7.43
C ASP A 43 -6.71 -13.73 -6.13
N GLY A 44 -7.71 -13.24 -5.39
CA GLY A 44 -8.11 -13.76 -4.09
C GLY A 44 -8.69 -12.70 -3.17
N ARG A 45 -9.81 -13.04 -2.51
CA ARG A 45 -10.56 -12.12 -1.62
C ARG A 45 -9.74 -11.68 -0.39
N ARG A 46 -8.95 -12.57 0.20
CA ARG A 46 -8.16 -12.28 1.41
C ARG A 46 -6.72 -11.95 1.05
N LYS A 47 -6.25 -10.78 1.49
CA LYS A 47 -4.88 -10.27 1.30
C LYS A 47 -4.03 -10.37 2.57
N SER A 48 -4.29 -11.38 3.42
CA SER A 48 -3.44 -11.69 4.58
C SER A 48 -2.22 -12.52 4.16
N MET A 49 -1.19 -12.54 5.02
CA MET A 49 0.11 -13.15 4.70
C MET A 49 0.00 -14.62 4.28
N GLN A 50 -0.76 -15.42 5.01
CA GLN A 50 -0.89 -16.85 4.75
C GLN A 50 -1.56 -17.16 3.38
N PRO A 51 -2.76 -16.65 3.06
CA PRO A 51 -3.36 -16.85 1.73
C PRO A 51 -2.51 -16.28 0.58
N MET A 52 -1.76 -15.18 0.80
CA MET A 52 -0.82 -14.68 -0.21
C MET A 52 0.34 -15.64 -0.42
N ALA A 53 0.92 -16.14 0.66
CA ALA A 53 2.07 -17.04 0.63
C ALA A 53 1.74 -18.39 -0.01
N GLU A 54 0.57 -18.96 0.30
CA GLU A 54 0.06 -20.17 -0.34
C GLU A 54 -0.02 -20.02 -1.87
N ARG A 55 -0.58 -18.89 -2.35
CA ARG A 55 -0.69 -18.61 -3.80
C ARG A 55 0.65 -18.34 -4.47
N LEU A 56 1.62 -17.83 -3.74
CA LEU A 56 2.97 -17.54 -4.23
C LEU A 56 3.92 -18.74 -4.12
N GLY A 57 3.54 -19.81 -3.41
CA GLY A 57 4.41 -20.95 -3.12
C GLY A 57 5.60 -20.57 -2.23
N VAL A 58 5.41 -19.67 -1.27
CA VAL A 58 6.45 -19.21 -0.33
C VAL A 58 6.01 -19.41 1.11
N ASP A 59 6.94 -19.33 2.06
CA ASP A 59 6.60 -19.31 3.48
C ASP A 59 5.96 -17.97 3.87
N HIS A 60 4.78 -18.03 4.52
CA HIS A 60 4.09 -16.87 5.06
C HIS A 60 4.93 -16.08 6.06
N GLN A 61 5.81 -16.72 6.82
CA GLN A 61 6.68 -16.04 7.78
C GLN A 61 7.60 -15.05 7.07
N ARG A 62 8.03 -15.36 5.84
CA ARG A 62 8.85 -14.45 5.02
C ARG A 62 8.11 -13.15 4.72
N LEU A 63 6.84 -13.23 4.31
CA LEU A 63 6.02 -12.04 4.04
C LEU A 63 5.70 -11.26 5.32
N GLN A 64 5.39 -11.98 6.41
CA GLN A 64 5.11 -11.36 7.70
C GLN A 64 6.33 -10.61 8.23
N GLN A 65 7.50 -11.25 8.30
CA GLN A 65 8.74 -10.63 8.77
C GLN A 65 9.10 -9.39 7.96
N PHE A 66 8.89 -9.41 6.63
CA PHE A 66 9.13 -8.24 5.79
C PHE A 66 8.28 -7.03 6.19
N VAL A 67 6.99 -7.21 6.48
CA VAL A 67 6.10 -6.10 6.83
C VAL A 67 6.21 -5.68 8.30
N THR A 68 6.53 -6.59 9.21
CA THR A 68 6.50 -6.29 10.67
C THR A 68 7.86 -5.99 11.29
N SER A 69 8.89 -6.76 10.92
CA SER A 69 10.14 -6.83 11.72
C SER A 69 11.39 -6.46 10.92
N SER A 70 11.31 -6.50 9.59
CA SER A 70 12.41 -6.11 8.71
C SER A 70 12.70 -4.63 8.87
N THR A 71 13.98 -4.29 8.97
CA THR A 71 14.48 -2.93 9.25
C THR A 71 14.52 -2.02 8.01
N TRP A 72 13.68 -2.28 7.01
CA TRP A 72 13.68 -1.48 5.78
C TRP A 72 13.09 -0.09 6.04
N ASP A 73 13.70 0.94 5.47
CA ASP A 73 13.19 2.30 5.57
C ASP A 73 11.99 2.49 4.62
N PHE A 74 10.79 2.31 5.17
CA PHE A 74 9.55 2.52 4.42
C PHE A 74 9.39 3.98 3.97
N THR A 75 10.00 4.94 4.65
CA THR A 75 9.92 6.35 4.27
C THR A 75 10.70 6.62 2.98
N ALA A 76 11.83 5.94 2.77
CA ALA A 76 12.58 6.03 1.52
C ALA A 76 11.77 5.50 0.33
N VAL A 77 11.15 4.32 0.48
CA VAL A 77 10.26 3.74 -0.56
C VAL A 77 9.09 4.68 -0.84
N ARG A 78 8.49 5.24 0.22
CA ARG A 78 7.38 6.18 0.10
C ARG A 78 7.75 7.46 -0.64
N ARG A 79 8.91 8.06 -0.35
CA ARG A 79 9.41 9.25 -1.08
C ARG A 79 9.60 8.95 -2.56
N ARG A 80 10.10 7.75 -2.90
CA ARG A 80 10.28 7.34 -4.29
C ARG A 80 8.95 7.17 -5.01
N LEU A 81 7.97 6.49 -4.38
CA LEU A 81 6.61 6.36 -4.89
C LEU A 81 5.93 7.72 -5.08
N SER A 82 6.07 8.62 -4.11
CA SER A 82 5.54 9.99 -4.16
C SER A 82 6.10 10.77 -5.35
N SER A 83 7.41 10.71 -5.55
CA SER A 83 8.10 11.39 -6.67
C SER A 83 7.69 10.80 -8.02
N TRP A 84 7.64 9.47 -8.13
CA TRP A 84 7.22 8.75 -9.33
C TRP A 84 5.77 9.10 -9.71
N ALA A 85 4.86 9.07 -8.72
CA ALA A 85 3.46 9.42 -8.94
C ALA A 85 3.30 10.89 -9.32
N ALA A 86 4.00 11.81 -8.66
CA ALA A 86 3.94 13.23 -9.00
C ALA A 86 4.42 13.50 -10.43
N GLN A 87 5.48 12.83 -10.89
CA GLN A 87 5.95 12.93 -12.28
C GLN A 87 4.93 12.39 -13.28
N ALA A 88 4.28 11.26 -12.97
CA ALA A 88 3.26 10.67 -13.83
C ALA A 88 1.98 11.52 -13.90
N ILE A 89 1.60 12.18 -12.79
CA ILE A 89 0.39 13.01 -12.72
C ILE A 89 0.64 14.41 -13.31
N GLY A 90 1.82 15.01 -13.12
CA GLY A 90 2.03 16.42 -13.45
C GLY A 90 1.04 17.33 -12.71
N PRO A 91 1.09 17.37 -11.36
CA PRO A 91 0.03 17.98 -10.56
C PRO A 91 -0.09 19.49 -10.80
N ARG A 92 -1.34 19.95 -10.85
CA ARG A 92 -1.71 21.38 -10.82
C ARG A 92 -2.11 21.83 -9.42
N ALA A 93 -2.50 20.89 -8.57
CA ALA A 93 -2.84 21.13 -7.18
C ALA A 93 -2.54 19.90 -6.31
N TYR A 94 -2.59 20.11 -5.01
CA TYR A 94 -2.61 19.05 -4.01
C TYR A 94 -3.91 19.15 -3.21
N VAL A 95 -4.59 18.02 -3.02
CA VAL A 95 -5.83 17.91 -2.26
C VAL A 95 -5.58 17.10 -1.01
N ILE A 96 -6.07 17.59 0.13
CA ILE A 96 -6.09 16.84 1.38
C ILE A 96 -7.48 16.25 1.52
N ASP A 97 -7.55 14.94 1.73
CA ASP A 97 -8.80 14.23 1.90
C ASP A 97 -8.65 13.18 3.01
N ASP A 98 -9.75 12.82 3.65
CA ASP A 98 -9.79 11.76 4.66
C ASP A 98 -10.62 10.57 4.17
N THR A 99 -10.14 9.37 4.48
CA THR A 99 -10.83 8.12 4.15
C THR A 99 -11.00 7.30 5.42
N GLY A 100 -12.26 6.97 5.72
CA GLY A 100 -12.59 6.11 6.85
C GLY A 100 -12.55 4.62 6.50
N PHE A 101 -11.94 3.83 7.40
CA PHE A 101 -11.85 2.38 7.33
C PHE A 101 -12.62 1.77 8.50
N PRO A 102 -13.78 1.13 8.26
CA PRO A 102 -14.59 0.50 9.32
C PRO A 102 -13.82 -0.60 10.07
N LYS A 103 -14.05 -0.72 11.39
CA LYS A 103 -13.41 -1.74 12.23
C LYS A 103 -14.36 -2.30 13.28
N ASP A 104 -14.25 -3.61 13.52
CA ASP A 104 -15.07 -4.34 14.50
C ASP A 104 -14.32 -4.66 15.82
N GLY A 105 -13.35 -3.84 16.21
CA GLY A 105 -12.62 -4.01 17.47
C GLY A 105 -11.55 -2.95 17.74
N PRO A 106 -10.80 -3.08 18.84
CA PRO A 106 -9.84 -2.06 19.32
C PRO A 106 -8.38 -2.31 18.90
N ALA A 107 -8.07 -3.44 18.25
CA ALA A 107 -6.68 -3.86 18.02
C ALA A 107 -5.98 -3.17 16.84
N SER A 108 -6.70 -2.39 16.03
CA SER A 108 -6.10 -1.63 14.93
C SER A 108 -5.52 -0.30 15.45
N ALA A 109 -4.35 0.09 14.97
CA ALA A 109 -3.73 1.36 15.38
C ALA A 109 -4.66 2.56 15.12
N CYS A 110 -4.79 3.47 16.08
CA CYS A 110 -5.60 4.69 15.93
C CYS A 110 -7.08 4.42 15.57
N VAL A 111 -7.60 3.23 15.90
CA VAL A 111 -9.04 2.95 15.82
C VAL A 111 -9.76 3.64 16.97
N ALA A 112 -10.88 4.30 16.68
CA ALA A 112 -11.71 4.92 17.70
C ALA A 112 -13.15 5.08 17.22
N TRP A 113 -14.03 5.44 18.16
CA TRP A 113 -15.39 5.84 17.87
C TRP A 113 -15.42 7.30 17.39
N GLN A 114 -15.41 7.50 16.08
CA GLN A 114 -15.26 8.82 15.46
C GLN A 114 -16.10 8.93 14.18
N TYR A 115 -16.32 10.15 13.70
CA TYR A 115 -17.04 10.37 12.44
C TYR A 115 -16.22 9.85 11.25
N SER A 116 -16.84 9.08 10.37
CA SER A 116 -16.25 8.61 9.12
C SER A 116 -17.08 9.10 7.96
N GLY A 117 -16.48 9.91 7.09
CA GLY A 117 -17.12 10.37 5.84
C GLY A 117 -17.57 9.19 4.97
N THR A 118 -16.74 8.14 4.87
CA THR A 118 -17.06 6.91 4.12
C THR A 118 -18.30 6.20 4.63
N LEU A 119 -18.54 6.22 5.95
CA LEU A 119 -19.70 5.58 6.58
C LEU A 119 -20.91 6.52 6.72
N GLY A 120 -20.71 7.84 6.56
CA GLY A 120 -21.72 8.87 6.78
C GLY A 120 -22.19 9.00 8.23
N LYS A 121 -21.45 8.43 9.19
CA LYS A 121 -21.85 8.38 10.61
C LYS A 121 -20.65 8.22 11.54
N THR A 122 -20.88 8.45 12.82
CA THR A 122 -19.95 8.06 13.88
C THR A 122 -19.99 6.55 14.07
N ALA A 123 -18.83 5.91 13.96
CA ALA A 123 -18.68 4.48 14.15
C ALA A 123 -17.23 4.15 14.55
N ASN A 124 -17.00 2.92 14.97
CA ASN A 124 -15.66 2.44 15.22
C ASN A 124 -14.88 2.31 13.89
N CYS A 125 -13.85 3.14 13.71
CA CYS A 125 -13.09 3.20 12.46
C CYS A 125 -11.67 3.76 12.67
N GLN A 126 -10.81 3.52 11.69
CA GLN A 126 -9.57 4.27 11.49
C GLN A 126 -9.83 5.36 10.43
N ILE A 127 -9.21 6.52 10.56
CA ILE A 127 -9.23 7.56 9.53
C ILE A 127 -7.81 7.71 8.96
N GLY A 128 -7.67 7.54 7.65
CA GLY A 128 -6.44 7.87 6.93
C GLY A 128 -6.59 9.23 6.26
N VAL A 129 -5.73 10.18 6.60
CA VAL A 129 -5.66 11.49 5.94
C VAL A 129 -4.57 11.42 4.89
N SER A 130 -4.91 11.66 3.63
CA SER A 130 -4.02 11.57 2.49
C SER A 130 -3.85 12.89 1.77
N VAL A 131 -2.67 13.06 1.16
CA VAL A 131 -2.39 14.13 0.20
C VAL A 131 -2.42 13.51 -1.19
N HIS A 132 -3.24 14.06 -2.07
CA HIS A 132 -3.39 13.63 -3.44
C HIS A 132 -2.78 14.66 -4.37
N ALA A 133 -1.87 14.23 -5.25
CA ALA A 133 -1.45 15.00 -6.41
C ALA A 133 -2.57 14.92 -7.46
N VAL A 134 -3.05 16.05 -7.96
CA VAL A 134 -4.19 16.08 -8.89
C VAL A 134 -3.94 16.98 -10.10
N ASN A 135 -4.53 16.59 -11.23
CA ASN A 135 -4.75 17.44 -12.39
C ASN A 135 -6.20 17.27 -12.88
N ASP A 136 -6.56 17.90 -13.99
CA ASP A 136 -7.94 17.91 -14.53
C ASP A 136 -8.47 16.52 -14.93
N THR A 137 -7.60 15.51 -15.06
CA THR A 137 -7.90 14.18 -15.63
C THR A 137 -7.54 13.01 -14.71
N CYS A 138 -6.70 13.21 -13.70
CA CYS A 138 -6.25 12.14 -12.81
C CYS A 138 -5.81 12.63 -11.44
N SER A 139 -5.78 11.70 -10.48
CA SER A 139 -5.26 11.91 -9.13
C SER A 139 -4.54 10.66 -8.62
N ALA A 140 -3.56 10.87 -7.73
CA ALA A 140 -2.90 9.80 -7.00
C ALA A 140 -2.54 10.24 -5.58
N ALA A 141 -2.76 9.36 -4.60
CA ALA A 141 -2.28 9.58 -3.23
C ALA A 141 -0.75 9.52 -3.21
N VAL A 142 -0.12 10.61 -2.78
CA VAL A 142 1.35 10.77 -2.75
C VAL A 142 1.93 10.71 -1.33
N ASP A 143 1.09 10.92 -0.31
CA ASP A 143 1.41 10.72 1.10
C ASP A 143 0.12 10.49 1.90
N TRP A 144 0.21 9.91 3.09
CA TRP A 144 -0.92 9.72 4.01
C TRP A 144 -0.46 9.44 5.46
N ARG A 145 -1.32 9.67 6.44
CA ARG A 145 -1.11 9.20 7.82
C ARG A 145 -2.43 8.78 8.43
N LEU A 146 -2.37 7.92 9.44
CA LEU A 146 -3.53 7.71 10.30
C LEU A 146 -3.74 8.95 11.17
N PHE A 147 -4.98 9.42 11.23
CA PHE A 147 -5.41 10.33 12.27
C PHE A 147 -5.53 9.53 13.57
N CYS A 148 -4.86 10.00 14.61
CA CYS A 148 -4.84 9.38 15.93
C CYS A 148 -5.58 10.33 16.90
N PRO A 149 -6.83 9.98 17.29
CA PRO A 149 -7.68 10.81 18.12
C PRO A 149 -7.17 10.99 19.56
#